data_AF-A0A7C5D6V7-F1
#
_entry.id   AF-A0A7C5D6V7-F1
#
_cell.length_a   1.000
_cell.length_b   1.000
_cell.length_c   1.000
_cell.angle_alpha   90.00
_cell.angle_beta   90.00
_cell.angle_gamma   90.00
#
_symmetry.space_group_name_H-M   'P 1'
#
loop_
_entity.id
_entity.type
_entity.pdbx_description
1 polymer ?
#
loop_
_entity_poly.entity_id
_entity_poly.type
_entity_poly.pdbx_seq_one_letter_code
_entity_poly.pdbx_strand_id
1 'polypeptide(L)'
;MQLFTKATSTLALALSLTLGASATETPSTELVKPLINYTSVEQAKDDVKAVYDEIKSAFGIVPEPIKGLSLNPAMLRNTWEMYK
;
A
#
# COMPACT_ATOMS: atom_id res chain seq x y z
N MET A 1 -36.97 25.61 -37.24
CA MET A 1 -37.34 24.20 -37.53
C MET A 1 -36.09 23.46 -37.99
N GLN A 2 -35.68 22.42 -37.25
CA GLN A 2 -35.09 21.14 -37.72
C GLN A 2 -33.82 21.22 -38.64
N LEU A 3 -32.70 20.54 -38.41
CA LEU A 3 -32.47 19.20 -37.87
C LEU A 3 -31.03 19.03 -37.33
N PHE A 4 -30.96 18.47 -36.11
CA PHE A 4 -30.06 17.40 -35.64
C PHE A 4 -28.55 17.44 -35.95
N THR A 5 -27.82 17.80 -34.89
CA THR A 5 -26.64 17.13 -34.32
C THR A 5 -25.95 16.07 -35.19
N LYS A 6 -24.76 16.39 -35.70
CA LYS A 6 -23.84 15.41 -36.27
C LYS A 6 -22.88 14.87 -35.21
N ALA A 7 -22.71 13.56 -35.29
CA ALA A 7 -22.02 12.65 -34.39
C ALA A 7 -20.57 13.02 -34.07
N THR A 8 -20.26 12.91 -32.78
CA THR A 8 -19.17 12.12 -32.19
C THR A 8 -18.04 11.71 -33.15
N SER A 9 -16.87 12.35 -33.00
CA SER A 9 -15.60 11.76 -33.42
C SER A 9 -14.70 11.65 -32.21
N THR A 10 -14.79 10.49 -31.56
CA THR A 10 -13.91 10.02 -30.50
C THR A 10 -12.53 9.80 -31.11
N LEU A 11 -11.64 10.79 -31.05
CA LEU A 11 -10.20 10.51 -31.23
C LEU A 11 -9.69 9.85 -29.94
N ALA A 12 -9.90 8.54 -29.83
CA ALA A 12 -9.12 7.72 -28.93
C ALA A 12 -7.69 7.68 -29.49
N LEU A 13 -6.80 8.50 -28.91
CA LEU A 13 -5.37 8.28 -29.04
C LEU A 13 -5.05 6.99 -28.28
N ALA A 14 -5.27 5.85 -28.93
CA ALA A 14 -4.81 4.56 -28.46
C ALA A 14 -3.28 4.55 -28.63
N LEU A 15 -2.57 5.12 -27.65
CA LEU A 15 -1.14 4.96 -27.52
C LEU A 15 -0.91 3.52 -27.08
N SER A 16 -0.65 2.66 -28.06
CA SER A 16 -0.24 1.27 -27.90
C SER A 16 1.02 1.19 -27.03
N LEU A 17 0.84 1.17 -25.72
CA LEU A 17 1.84 0.78 -24.75
C LEU A 17 1.97 -0.74 -24.77
N THR A 18 2.54 -1.29 -25.84
CA THR A 18 3.13 -2.62 -25.79
C THR A 18 4.38 -2.51 -24.91
N LEU A 19 4.19 -2.55 -23.59
CA LEU A 19 5.28 -2.87 -22.68
C LEU A 19 5.66 -4.31 -23.00
N GLY A 20 6.79 -4.46 -23.70
CA GLY A 20 7.43 -5.74 -23.90
C GLY A 20 7.49 -6.46 -22.56
N ALA A 21 6.99 -7.69 -22.56
CA ALA A 21 7.24 -8.66 -21.51
C ALA A 21 8.76 -8.90 -21.50
N SER A 22 9.49 -8.06 -20.76
CA SER A 22 10.87 -8.33 -20.43
C SER A 22 10.84 -9.47 -19.45
N ALA A 23 11.35 -10.62 -19.86
CA ALA A 23 11.64 -11.73 -18.99
C ALA A 23 12.40 -11.18 -17.77
N THR A 24 11.80 -11.27 -16.60
CA THR A 24 12.51 -11.14 -15.35
C THR A 24 12.10 -12.37 -14.57
N GLU A 25 13.11 -13.18 -14.31
CA GLU A 25 13.10 -14.38 -13.50
C GLU A 25 12.14 -14.19 -12.34
N THR A 26 11.22 -15.14 -12.14
CA THR A 26 10.38 -15.19 -10.93
C THR A 26 11.32 -15.01 -9.74
N PRO A 27 11.32 -13.86 -9.04
CA PRO A 27 12.19 -13.71 -7.90
C PRO A 27 11.73 -14.79 -6.93
N SER A 28 12.63 -15.70 -6.56
CA SER A 28 12.35 -16.69 -5.53
C SER A 28 11.74 -15.96 -4.35
N THR A 29 10.43 -16.13 -4.16
CA THR A 29 9.67 -15.50 -3.10
C THR A 29 9.94 -16.20 -1.77
N GLU A 30 11.21 -16.52 -1.49
CA GLU A 30 11.66 -16.50 -0.10
C GLU A 30 11.67 -15.03 0.30
N LEU A 31 10.47 -14.54 0.65
CA LEU A 31 10.29 -13.32 1.40
C LEU A 31 11.32 -13.37 2.51
N VAL A 32 12.32 -12.49 2.43
CA VAL A 32 13.42 -12.40 3.39
C VAL A 32 12.79 -12.49 4.76
N LYS A 33 12.99 -13.63 5.45
CA LYS A 33 12.34 -13.85 6.73
C LYS A 33 12.81 -12.72 7.64
N PRO A 34 11.89 -11.88 8.14
CA PRO A 34 12.29 -10.75 8.94
C PRO A 34 13.06 -11.27 10.15
N LEU A 35 14.26 -10.72 10.36
CA LEU A 35 15.11 -11.10 11.50
C LEU A 35 14.44 -10.79 12.84
N ILE A 36 13.48 -9.86 12.82
CA ILE A 36 12.68 -9.44 13.97
C ILE A 36 11.27 -9.95 13.77
N ASN A 37 10.75 -10.67 14.76
CA ASN A 37 9.36 -11.10 14.76
C ASN A 37 8.46 -9.88 14.95
N TYR A 38 7.37 -9.78 14.20
CA TYR A 38 6.41 -8.69 14.36
C TYR A 38 4.98 -9.17 14.18
N THR A 39 4.05 -8.40 14.71
CA THR A 39 2.62 -8.61 14.56
C THR A 39 2.19 -7.98 13.25
N SER A 40 1.72 -8.80 12.31
CA SER A 40 1.18 -8.32 11.05
C SER A 40 -0.09 -7.49 11.30
N VAL A 41 -0.45 -6.63 10.37
CA VAL A 41 -1.63 -5.75 10.49
C VAL A 41 -2.92 -6.58 10.67
N GLU A 42 -2.97 -7.76 10.07
CA GLU A 42 -4.11 -8.68 10.13
C GLU A 42 -4.21 -9.41 11.48
N GLN A 43 -3.07 -9.62 12.15
CA GLN A 43 -2.98 -10.32 13.43
C GLN A 43 -2.94 -9.37 14.62
N ALA A 44 -2.84 -8.05 14.37
CA ALA A 44 -2.80 -7.03 15.41
C ALA A 44 -4.10 -7.02 16.22
N LYS A 45 -3.96 -6.93 17.54
CA LYS A 45 -5.05 -6.80 18.50
C LYS A 45 -4.82 -5.60 19.39
N ASP A 46 -5.88 -5.18 20.07
CA ASP A 46 -5.84 -4.17 21.14
C ASP A 46 -5.11 -2.88 20.70
N ASP A 47 -4.18 -2.39 21.51
CA ASP A 47 -3.49 -1.12 21.30
C ASP A 47 -2.64 -1.06 20.03
N VAL A 48 -2.04 -2.19 19.62
CA VAL A 48 -1.24 -2.28 18.39
C VAL A 48 -2.13 -2.04 17.17
N LYS A 49 -3.34 -2.61 17.20
CA LYS A 49 -4.30 -2.41 16.12
C LYS A 49 -4.76 -0.96 16.03
N ALA A 50 -5.04 -0.32 17.16
CA ALA A 50 -5.43 1.09 17.19
C ALA A 50 -4.36 1.97 16.53
N VAL A 51 -3.09 1.78 16.89
CA VAL A 51 -1.97 2.53 16.29
C VAL A 51 -1.83 2.23 14.79
N TYR A 52 -1.94 0.97 14.38
CA TYR A 52 -1.90 0.60 12.95
C TYR A 52 -3.05 1.20 12.13
N ASP A 53 -4.26 1.25 12.69
CA ASP A 53 -5.41 1.85 12.02
C ASP A 53 -5.22 3.37 11.89
N GLU A 54 -4.64 4.05 12.89
CA GLU A 54 -4.25 5.46 12.81
C GLU A 54 -3.19 5.72 11.73
N ILE A 55 -2.12 4.90 11.72
CA ILE A 55 -1.05 5.00 10.71
C ILE A 55 -1.63 4.80 9.30
N LYS A 56 -2.48 3.78 9.14
CA LYS A 56 -3.12 3.47 7.87
C LYS A 56 -4.07 4.59 7.43
N SER A 57 -4.74 5.25 8.37
CA SER A 57 -5.58 6.43 8.09
C SER A 57 -4.75 7.62 7.59
N ALA A 58 -3.55 7.84 8.16
CA ALA A 58 -2.69 8.95 7.79
C ALA A 58 -1.90 8.73 6.49
N PHE A 59 -1.34 7.53 6.30
CA PHE A 59 -0.40 7.23 5.21
C PHE A 59 -0.97 6.27 4.14
N GLY A 60 -2.17 5.73 4.34
CA GLY A 60 -2.77 4.70 3.47
C GLY A 60 -2.18 3.29 3.66
N ILE A 61 -1.00 3.18 4.26
CA ILE A 61 -0.26 1.94 4.52
C ILE A 61 0.45 2.00 5.88
N VAL A 62 0.66 0.85 6.54
CA VAL A 62 1.52 0.72 7.71
C VAL A 62 2.95 0.42 7.27
N PRO A 63 3.93 1.33 7.48
CA PRO A 63 5.33 1.11 7.08
C PRO A 63 5.95 -0.11 7.78
N GLU A 64 6.72 -0.91 7.04
CA GLU A 64 7.44 -2.09 7.58
C GLU A 64 8.34 -1.77 8.80
N PRO A 65 9.11 -0.66 8.84
CA PRO A 65 9.96 -0.36 9.99
C PRO A 65 9.18 -0.21 11.31
N ILE A 66 7.97 0.34 11.22
CA ILE A 66 7.10 0.53 12.39
C ILE A 66 6.54 -0.80 12.88
N LYS A 67 6.31 -1.77 11.99
CA LYS A 67 5.82 -3.10 12.39
C LYS A 67 6.81 -3.81 13.32
N GLY A 68 8.11 -3.60 13.16
CA GLY A 68 9.13 -4.13 14.07
C GLY A 68 8.96 -3.69 15.54
N LEU A 69 8.24 -2.60 15.80
CA LEU A 69 7.98 -2.08 17.15
C LEU A 69 6.71 -2.66 17.76
N SER A 70 5.95 -3.48 17.03
CA SER A 70 4.65 -4.00 17.48
C SER A 70 4.73 -4.92 18.69
N LEU A 71 5.91 -5.50 18.95
CA LEU A 71 6.16 -6.31 20.15
C LEU A 71 6.11 -5.47 21.44
N ASN A 72 6.27 -4.15 21.34
CA ASN A 72 6.16 -3.23 22.46
C ASN A 72 5.17 -2.10 22.11
N PRO A 73 3.88 -2.24 22.47
CA PRO A 73 2.83 -1.28 22.12
C PRO A 73 3.10 0.15 22.59
N ALA A 74 3.75 0.31 23.75
CA ALA A 74 4.11 1.63 24.26
C ALA A 74 5.17 2.31 23.39
N MET A 75 6.18 1.56 22.95
CA MET A 75 7.21 2.05 22.04
C MET A 75 6.64 2.35 20.65
N LEU A 76 5.73 1.50 20.15
CA LEU A 76 5.01 1.70 18.91
C LEU A 76 4.19 3.00 18.94
N ARG A 77 3.39 3.20 19.99
CA ARG A 77 2.61 4.43 20.21
C ARG A 77 3.51 5.66 20.28
N ASN A 78 4.56 5.62 21.10
CA ASN A 78 5.47 6.76 21.22
C ASN A 78 6.14 7.12 19.89
N THR A 79 6.58 6.10 19.15
CA THR A 79 7.18 6.30 17.82
C THR A 79 6.17 6.91 16.85
N TRP A 80 4.92 6.44 16.88
CA TRP A 80 3.86 7.02 16.06
C TRP A 80 3.60 8.49 16.38
N GLU A 81 3.50 8.85 17.66
CA GLU A 81 3.32 10.25 18.08
C GLU A 81 4.51 11.15 17.69
N MET A 82 5.72 10.60 17.53
CA MET A 82 6.87 11.36 17.03
C MET A 82 6.81 11.64 15.52
N TYR A 83 6.12 10.81 14.74
CA TYR A 83 6.03 10.94 13.28
C TYR A 83 4.81 11.74 12.81
N LYS A 84 3.79 11.86 13.65
CA LYS A 84 2.56 12.62 13.40
C LYS A 84 2.82 14.13 13.39
#